data_AF-A0A933ZAJ1-F1
#
_entry.id   AF-A0A933ZAJ1-F1
#
_cell.length_a   1.000
_cell.length_b   1.000
_cell.length_c   1.000
_cell.angle_alpha   90.00
_cell.angle_beta   90.00
_cell.angle_gamma   90.00
#
_symmetry.space_group_name_H-M   'P 1'
#
loop_
_entity.id
_entity.type
_entity.pdbx_description
1 polymer ?
#
loop_
_entity_poly.entity_id
_entity_poly.type
_entity_poly.pdbx_seq_one_letter_code
_entity_poly.pdbx_strand_id
1 'polypeptide(L)'
;MEIATALLSVLATHAPVYLTLLAAIVFAIVRWQRHPRVSLMAVLGTSSFLLLSMAGAAVSVWLPLHLRVTRGMSTLQMGQVMALWSIATSFVQAGSWVLVILAMFGWRPAKSSQDDVA
;
A
#
# COMPACT_ATOMS: atom_id res chain seq x y z
N MET A 1 24.24 -8.27 -17.63
CA MET A 1 23.54 -9.34 -16.89
C MET A 1 23.36 -9.01 -15.40
N GLU A 2 24.21 -8.19 -14.78
CA GLU A 2 24.10 -7.84 -13.36
C GLU A 2 22.83 -7.06 -12.97
N ILE A 3 22.28 -6.26 -13.89
CA ILE A 3 21.02 -5.53 -13.64
C ILE A 3 19.85 -6.51 -13.49
N ALA A 4 19.85 -7.60 -14.27
CA ALA A 4 18.79 -8.60 -14.21
C ALA A 4 18.81 -9.38 -12.90
N THR A 5 20.00 -9.73 -12.39
CA THR A 5 20.14 -10.44 -11.11
C THR A 5 19.79 -9.55 -9.91
N ALA A 6 20.15 -8.26 -9.96
CA ALA A 6 19.75 -7.29 -8.94
C ALA A 6 18.22 -7.08 -8.92
N LEU A 7 17.57 -7.00 -10.08
CA LEU A 7 16.11 -6.91 -10.15
C LEU A 7 15.44 -8.18 -9.61
N LEU A 8 15.98 -9.36 -9.94
CA LEU A 8 15.42 -10.64 -9.48
C LEU A 8 15.52 -10.79 -7.96
N SER A 9 16.64 -10.37 -7.35
CA SER A 9 16.83 -10.47 -5.89
C SER A 9 15.89 -9.53 -5.13
N VAL A 10 15.69 -8.31 -5.64
CA VAL A 10 14.73 -7.36 -5.06
C VAL A 10 13.30 -7.92 -5.17
N LEU A 11 12.91 -8.44 -6.34
CA LEU A 11 11.59 -9.05 -6.52
C LEU A 11 11.37 -10.24 -5.59
N ALA A 12 12.37 -11.11 -5.45
CA ALA A 12 12.31 -12.26 -4.56
C ALA A 12 12.17 -11.86 -3.09
N THR A 13 12.86 -10.80 -2.67
CA THR A 13 12.78 -10.29 -1.28
C THR A 13 11.40 -9.73 -0.96
N HIS A 14 10.71 -9.15 -1.94
CA HIS A 14 9.35 -8.63 -1.79
C HIS A 14 8.23 -9.63 -2.11
N ALA A 15 8.57 -10.84 -2.58
CA ALA A 15 7.59 -11.86 -2.94
C ALA A 15 6.58 -12.19 -1.82
N PRO A 16 6.96 -12.32 -0.53
CA PRO A 16 6.01 -12.62 0.54
C PRO A 16 4.95 -11.52 0.71
N VAL A 17 5.34 -10.25 0.53
CA VAL A 17 4.45 -9.09 0.62
C VAL A 17 3.46 -9.09 -0.53
N TYR A 18 3.91 -9.39 -1.75
CA TYR A 18 3.02 -9.50 -2.90
C TYR A 18 2.03 -10.65 -2.75
N LEU A 19 2.47 -11.81 -2.25
CA LEU A 19 1.58 -12.95 -1.98
C LEU A 19 0.50 -12.63 -0.94
N THR A 20 0.87 -11.93 0.14
CA THR A 20 -0.09 -11.53 1.18
C THR A 20 -1.09 -10.49 0.66
N LEU A 21 -0.64 -9.51 -0.14
CA LEU A 21 -1.54 -8.55 -0.81
C LEU A 21 -2.52 -9.26 -1.76
N LEU A 22 -2.03 -10.22 -2.54
CA LEU A 22 -2.85 -10.96 -3.50
C LEU A 22 -3.88 -11.83 -2.78
N ALA A 23 -3.48 -12.50 -1.69
CA ALA A 23 -4.40 -13.25 -0.83
C ALA A 23 -5.47 -12.34 -0.20
N ALA A 24 -5.09 -11.14 0.26
CA ALA A 24 -6.04 -10.17 0.82
C ALA A 24 -7.08 -9.70 -0.22
N ILE A 25 -6.63 -9.43 -1.45
CA ILE A 25 -7.52 -9.05 -2.56
C ILE A 25 -8.48 -10.21 -2.90
N VAL A 26 -7.97 -11.43 -3.06
CA VAL A 26 -8.80 -12.61 -3.35
C VAL A 26 -9.83 -12.83 -2.24
N PHE A 27 -9.42 -12.73 -0.97
CA PHE A 27 -10.32 -12.90 0.16
C PHE A 27 -11.40 -11.80 0.21
N ALA A 28 -11.04 -10.56 -0.11
CA ALA A 28 -12.00 -9.46 -0.20
C ALA A 28 -13.04 -9.70 -1.32
N ILE A 29 -12.59 -10.14 -2.50
CA ILE A 29 -13.47 -10.43 -3.65
C ILE A 29 -14.41 -11.60 -3.33
N VAL A 30 -13.88 -12.72 -2.80
CA VAL A 30 -14.71 -13.89 -2.44
C VAL A 30 -15.77 -13.53 -1.40
N ARG A 31 -15.44 -12.64 -0.46
CA ARG A 31 -16.35 -12.20 0.60
C ARG A 31 -17.28 -11.05 0.19
N TRP A 32 -17.18 -10.55 -1.04
CA TRP A 32 -17.94 -9.38 -1.51
C TRP A 32 -19.46 -9.57 -1.44
N GLN A 33 -19.96 -10.79 -1.68
CA GLN A 33 -21.41 -11.07 -1.72
C GLN A 33 -22.11 -10.89 -0.36
N ARG A 34 -21.39 -10.99 0.77
CA ARG A 34 -21.99 -10.85 2.12
C ARG A 34 -21.98 -9.42 2.65
N HIS A 35 -20.90 -8.65 2.42
CA HIS A 35 -20.76 -7.28 2.95
C HIS A 35 -20.07 -6.34 1.94
N PRO A 36 -20.81 -5.81 0.94
CA PRO A 36 -20.21 -5.05 -0.16
C PRO A 36 -19.50 -3.76 0.29
N ARG A 37 -20.00 -3.08 1.34
CA ARG A 37 -19.36 -1.86 1.88
C ARG A 37 -18.00 -2.14 2.53
N VAL A 38 -17.89 -3.26 3.26
CA VAL A 38 -16.65 -3.67 3.93
C VAL A 38 -15.62 -4.13 2.91
N SER A 39 -16.05 -4.88 1.91
CA SER A 39 -15.16 -5.35 0.84
C SER A 39 -14.59 -4.20 0.00
N LEU A 40 -15.40 -3.17 -0.29
CA LEU A 40 -14.93 -1.98 -1.02
C LEU A 40 -13.83 -1.21 -0.26
N MET A 41 -13.96 -1.07 1.07
CA MET A 41 -12.90 -0.46 1.90
C MET A 41 -11.62 -1.30 1.94
N ALA A 42 -11.75 -2.63 2.05
CA ALA A 42 -10.61 -3.54 2.02
C ALA A 42 -9.88 -3.49 0.67
N VAL A 43 -10.62 -3.47 -0.44
CA VAL A 43 -10.06 -3.35 -1.79
C VAL A 43 -9.38 -2.00 -1.99
N LEU A 44 -9.98 -0.89 -1.55
CA LEU A 44 -9.33 0.42 -1.64
C LEU A 44 -8.03 0.49 -0.81
N GLY A 45 -8.04 -0.03 0.41
CA GLY A 45 -6.85 -0.06 1.26
C GLY A 45 -5.72 -0.90 0.66
N THR A 46 -6.02 -2.11 0.20
CA THR A 46 -5.02 -3.00 -0.43
C THR A 46 -4.54 -2.49 -1.79
N SER A 47 -5.44 -1.92 -2.61
CA SER A 47 -5.05 -1.32 -3.89
C SER A 47 -4.16 -0.11 -3.70
N SER A 48 -4.43 0.71 -2.68
CA SER A 48 -3.58 1.86 -2.33
C SER A 48 -2.17 1.41 -1.95
N PHE A 49 -2.05 0.34 -1.15
CA PHE A 49 -0.75 -0.26 -0.83
C PHE A 49 0.00 -0.75 -2.08
N LEU A 50 -0.72 -1.41 -2.99
CA LEU A 50 -0.13 -1.91 -4.24
C LEU A 50 0.38 -0.77 -5.12
N LEU A 51 -0.43 0.27 -5.32
CA LEU A 51 -0.05 1.46 -6.07
C LEU A 51 1.14 2.17 -5.44
N LEU A 52 1.18 2.28 -4.10
CA LEU A 52 2.29 2.88 -3.38
C LEU A 52 3.58 2.09 -3.55
N SER A 53 3.48 0.76 -3.53
CA SER A 53 4.63 -0.13 -3.78
C SER A 53 5.17 0.03 -5.19
N MET A 54 4.29 0.08 -6.20
CA MET A 54 4.68 0.31 -7.60
C MET A 54 5.30 1.69 -7.80
N ALA A 55 4.68 2.74 -7.23
CA ALA A 55 5.20 4.10 -7.29
C ALA A 55 6.56 4.20 -6.58
N GLY A 56 6.71 3.56 -5.41
CA GLY A 56 7.96 3.51 -4.68
C GLY A 56 9.08 2.84 -5.49
N ALA A 57 8.79 1.73 -6.17
CA ALA A 57 9.75 1.05 -7.05
C ALA A 57 10.10 1.90 -8.28
N ALA A 58 9.11 2.55 -8.90
CA ALA A 58 9.35 3.44 -10.02
C ALA A 58 10.21 4.64 -9.61
N VAL A 59 9.88 5.28 -8.49
CA VAL A 59 10.63 6.44 -7.95
C VAL A 59 12.04 6.03 -7.53
N SER A 60 12.23 4.88 -6.88
CA SER A 60 13.56 4.45 -6.44
C SER A 60 14.51 4.16 -7.61
N VAL A 61 13.99 3.73 -8.76
CA VAL A 61 14.80 3.40 -9.95
C VAL A 61 14.93 4.62 -10.88
N TRP A 62 13.82 5.26 -11.25
CA TRP A 62 13.82 6.34 -12.24
C TRP A 62 14.38 7.64 -11.69
N LEU A 63 14.06 7.99 -10.45
CA LEU A 63 14.39 9.30 -9.91
C LEU A 63 15.91 9.51 -9.81
N PRO A 64 16.72 8.56 -9.30
CA PRO A 64 18.17 8.72 -9.26
C PRO A 64 18.80 8.77 -10.66
N LEU A 65 18.29 7.94 -11.59
CA LEU A 65 18.75 7.90 -12.98
C LEU A 65 18.52 9.24 -13.68
N HIS A 66 17.31 9.78 -13.58
CA HIS A 66 16.95 11.03 -14.24
C HIS A 66 17.62 12.25 -13.59
N LEU A 67 17.65 12.32 -12.26
CA LEU A 67 18.25 13.45 -11.55
C LEU A 67 19.78 13.52 -11.69
N ARG A 68 20.47 12.37 -11.75
CA ARG A 68 21.92 12.34 -12.02
C ARG A 68 22.24 12.71 -13.46
N VAL A 69 21.54 12.13 -14.43
CA VAL A 69 21.89 12.30 -15.85
C VAL A 69 21.51 13.69 -16.38
N THR A 70 20.36 14.23 -15.97
CA THR A 70 19.82 15.44 -16.61
C THR A 70 20.14 16.73 -15.85
N ARG A 71 20.35 16.67 -14.52
CA ARG A 71 20.50 17.87 -13.69
C ARG A 71 21.80 17.93 -12.88
N GLY A 72 22.61 16.86 -12.86
CA GLY A 72 23.85 16.83 -12.07
C GLY A 72 23.64 17.14 -10.58
N MET A 73 22.45 16.84 -10.03
CA MET A 73 22.10 17.20 -8.66
C MET A 73 23.07 16.56 -7.66
N SER A 74 23.38 17.31 -6.60
CA SER A 74 24.22 16.78 -5.52
C SER A 74 23.51 15.67 -4.76
N THR A 75 24.29 14.76 -4.17
CA THR A 75 23.78 13.65 -3.34
C THR A 75 22.87 14.15 -2.21
N LEU A 76 23.16 15.35 -1.66
CA LEU A 76 22.37 15.96 -0.60
C LEU A 76 20.95 16.31 -1.04
N GLN A 77 20.79 16.92 -2.22
CA GLN A 77 19.47 17.28 -2.77
C GLN A 77 18.63 16.04 -3.07
N MET A 78 19.27 14.99 -3.59
CA MET A 78 18.62 13.71 -3.85
C MET A 78 18.10 13.06 -2.56
N GLY A 79 18.88 13.13 -1.48
CA GLY A 79 18.44 12.68 -0.15
C GLY A 79 17.22 13.45 0.37
N GLN A 80 17.17 14.77 0.17
CA GLN A 80 16.03 15.60 0.57
C GLN A 80 14.75 15.23 -0.20
N VAL A 81 14.84 15.00 -1.51
CA VAL A 81 13.68 14.59 -2.32
C VAL A 81 13.17 13.22 -1.91
N MET A 82 14.07 12.26 -1.65
CA MET A 82 13.69 10.92 -1.16
C MET A 82 13.05 10.98 0.23
N ALA A 83 13.55 11.84 1.13
CA ALA A 83 12.95 12.04 2.44
C ALA A 83 11.53 12.62 2.33
N LEU A 84 11.32 13.62 1.47
CA LEU A 84 10.01 14.22 1.25
C LEU A 84 9.01 13.20 0.66
N TRP A 85 9.47 12.41 -0.30
CA TRP A 85 8.69 11.29 -0.86
C TRP A 85 8.32 10.27 0.21
N SER A 86 9.28 9.87 1.05
CA SER A 86 9.04 8.92 2.13
C SER A 86 7.96 9.43 3.09
N ILE A 87 8.06 10.68 3.53
CA ILE A 87 7.05 11.32 4.41
C ILE A 87 5.67 11.28 3.75
N ALA A 88 5.56 11.68 2.48
CA ALA A 88 4.30 11.66 1.74
C ALA A 88 3.70 10.24 1.69
N THR A 89 4.53 9.24 1.38
CA THR A 89 4.08 7.83 1.33
C THR A 89 3.67 7.29 2.70
N SER A 90 4.29 7.73 3.80
CA SER A 90 3.91 7.32 5.15
C SER A 90 2.49 7.75 5.52
N PHE A 91 2.06 8.95 5.12
CA PHE A 91 0.67 9.39 5.34
C PHE A 91 -0.33 8.52 4.58
N VAL A 92 -0.01 8.17 3.32
CA VAL A 92 -0.86 7.29 2.52
C VAL A 92 -0.91 5.88 3.10
N GLN A 93 0.21 5.34 3.58
CA GLN A 93 0.23 4.05 4.29
C GLN A 93 -0.60 4.09 5.55
N ALA A 94 -0.48 5.14 6.37
CA ALA A 94 -1.27 5.29 7.59
C ALA A 94 -2.77 5.32 7.28
N GLY A 95 -3.20 6.12 6.30
CA GLY A 95 -4.60 6.15 5.85
C GLY A 95 -5.09 4.80 5.33
N SER A 96 -4.24 4.08 4.60
CA SER A 96 -4.54 2.74 4.08
C SER A 96 -4.70 1.71 5.21
N TRP A 97 -3.85 1.78 6.25
CA TRP A 97 -4.00 0.96 7.45
C TRP A 97 -5.30 1.24 8.20
N VAL A 98 -5.68 2.51 8.35
CA VAL A 98 -6.96 2.88 8.97
C VAL A 98 -8.13 2.28 8.18
N LEU A 99 -8.12 2.37 6.85
CA LEU A 99 -9.13 1.75 5.99
C LEU A 99 -9.22 0.23 6.18
N VAL A 100 -8.08 -0.46 6.25
CA VAL A 100 -8.04 -1.92 6.48
C VAL A 100 -8.60 -2.27 7.86
N ILE A 101 -8.22 -1.53 8.91
CA ILE A 101 -8.73 -1.74 10.28
C ILE A 101 -10.24 -1.49 10.34
N LEU A 102 -10.72 -0.40 9.74
CA LEU A 102 -12.16 -0.10 9.65
C LEU A 102 -12.91 -1.19 8.88
N ALA A 103 -12.33 -1.75 7.82
CA ALA A 103 -12.92 -2.89 7.12
C ALA A 103 -12.98 -4.15 8.02
N MET A 104 -11.93 -4.41 8.81
CA MET A 104 -11.90 -5.58 9.71
C MET A 104 -12.93 -5.48 10.84
N PHE A 105 -13.11 -4.29 11.43
CA PHE A 105 -13.92 -4.10 12.64
C PHE A 105 -15.29 -3.44 12.41
N GLY A 106 -15.51 -2.82 11.24
CA GLY A 106 -16.73 -2.07 10.93
C GLY A 106 -18.00 -2.91 10.79
N TRP A 107 -17.90 -4.23 10.94
CA TRP A 107 -19.04 -5.14 10.87
C TRP A 107 -19.72 -5.39 12.22
N ARG A 108 -19.23 -4.90 13.36
CA ARG A 108 -19.97 -5.07 14.63
C ARG A 108 -21.27 -4.22 14.60
N PRO A 109 -22.46 -4.84 14.64
CA PRO A 109 -23.70 -4.09 14.81
C PRO A 109 -23.65 -3.39 16.16
N ALA A 110 -23.94 -2.08 16.20
CA ALA A 110 -24.13 -1.39 17.46
C ALA A 110 -25.31 -2.06 18.17
N LYS A 111 -25.06 -2.62 19.36
CA LYS A 111 -26.11 -3.26 20.17
C LYS A 111 -27.10 -2.16 20.56
N SER A 112 -28.27 -2.14 19.92
CA SER A 112 -29.33 -1.20 20.26
C SER A 112 -29.86 -1.58 21.63
N SER A 113 -29.71 -0.70 22.62
CA SER A 113 -30.29 -0.82 23.97
C SER A 113 -31.82 -0.68 23.97
N GLN A 114 -32.50 -1.22 22.96
CA GLN A 114 -33.91 -0.99 22.66
C GLN A 114 -34.80 -2.19 23.02
N ASP A 115 -34.32 -3.08 23.90
CA ASP A 115 -35.11 -4.17 24.48
C ASP A 115 -35.49 -3.91 25.96
N ASP A 116 -35.12 -2.75 26.54
CA ASP A 116 -35.32 -2.44 27.97
C ASP A 116 -36.63 -1.68 28.29
N VAL A 117 -37.60 -1.63 27.38
CA VAL A 117 -38.95 -1.08 27.66
C VAL A 117 -40.02 -2.05 27.18
N ALA A 118 -40.08 -3.21 27.83
CA ALA A 118 -41.21 -4.13 27.81
C ALA A 118 -41.87 -4.18 29.19
#